data_AF-F8L672-F1
#
_entry.id   AF-F8L672-F1
#
_cell.length_a   1.000
_cell.length_b   1.000
_cell.length_c   1.000
_cell.angle_alpha   90.00
_cell.angle_beta   90.00
_cell.angle_gamma   90.00
#
_symmetry.space_group_name_H-M   'P 1'
#
loop_
_entity.id
_entity.type
_entity.pdbx_description
1 polymer ?
#
loop_
_entity_poly.entity_id
_entity_poly.type
_entity_poly.pdbx_seq_one_letter_code
_entity_poly.pdbx_strand_id
1 'polypeptide(L)'
;MTKIFHTKWNEIWPIVNVLNEVCHGINIENISATIGADYNSIYALMKKIVAYESSEALSNIPISINLDDNELKILKNCFNEVQKQIQEWEFSTRIGVSAHDVEKILDRMTALDNI
;
A
#
# COMPACT_ATOMS: atom_id res chain seq x y z
N MET A 1 12.50 -12.66 5.92
CA MET A 1 12.52 -12.03 7.26
C MET A 1 11.19 -11.30 7.44
N THR A 2 10.70 -11.13 8.67
CA THR A 2 9.49 -10.33 8.93
C THR A 2 9.90 -8.93 9.35
N LYS A 3 9.34 -7.92 8.70
CA LYS A 3 9.48 -6.49 8.99
C LYS A 3 8.18 -5.98 9.62
N ILE A 4 8.30 -5.04 10.56
CA ILE A 4 7.16 -4.41 11.22
C ILE A 4 7.00 -3.02 10.64
N PHE A 5 5.90 -2.78 9.94
CA PHE A 5 5.54 -1.47 9.42
C PHE A 5 4.60 -0.76 10.39
N HIS A 6 5.05 0.36 10.95
CA HIS A 6 4.25 1.19 11.86
C HIS A 6 3.49 2.27 11.07
N THR A 7 2.17 2.27 11.20
CA THR A 7 1.25 3.14 10.46
C THR A 7 0.14 3.66 11.37
N LYS A 8 -0.70 4.55 10.83
CA LYS A 8 -1.89 5.09 11.52
C LYS A 8 -3.16 4.50 10.92
N TRP A 9 -4.24 4.55 11.69
CA TRP A 9 -5.56 4.09 11.25
C TRP A 9 -6.00 4.74 9.93
N ASN A 10 -5.83 6.06 9.81
CA ASN A 10 -6.21 6.82 8.61
C ASN A 10 -5.31 6.55 7.39
N GLU A 11 -4.21 5.81 7.54
CA GLU A 11 -3.31 5.43 6.45
C GLU A 11 -3.62 4.02 5.91
N ILE A 12 -4.45 3.23 6.62
CA ILE A 12 -4.89 1.90 6.15
C ILE A 12 -5.67 2.01 4.84
N TRP A 13 -6.65 2.90 4.77
CA TRP A 13 -7.47 3.09 3.58
C TRP A 13 -6.66 3.54 2.35
N PRO A 14 -5.77 4.54 2.43
CA PRO A 14 -4.84 4.85 1.35
C PRO A 14 -4.03 3.65 0.86
N ILE A 15 -3.49 2.83 1.78
CA ILE A 15 -2.73 1.63 1.43
C ILE A 15 -3.61 0.61 0.69
N VAL A 16 -4.82 0.37 1.18
CA VAL A 16 -5.80 -0.54 0.56
C VAL A 16 -6.22 -0.03 -0.81
N ASN A 17 -6.46 1.28 -0.96
CA ASN A 17 -6.83 1.89 -2.22
C ASN A 17 -5.71 1.77 -3.27
N VAL A 18 -4.45 1.93 -2.88
CA VAL A 18 -3.30 1.66 -3.79
C VAL A 18 -3.31 0.21 -4.29
N LEU A 19 -3.53 -0.77 -3.40
CA LEU A 19 -3.62 -2.18 -3.80
C LEU A 19 -4.84 -2.46 -4.70
N ASN A 20 -5.96 -1.80 -4.42
CA ASN A 20 -7.18 -1.92 -5.21
C ASN A 20 -7.00 -1.31 -6.62
N GLU A 21 -6.31 -0.17 -6.72
CA GLU A 21 -5.99 0.46 -8.00
C GLU A 21 -5.15 -0.45 -8.89
N VAL A 22 -4.13 -1.10 -8.33
CA VAL A 22 -3.32 -2.09 -9.06
C VAL A 22 -4.17 -3.29 -9.54
N CYS A 23 -5.14 -3.72 -8.73
CA CYS A 23 -6.00 -4.85 -9.10
C CYS A 23 -7.09 -4.49 -10.12
N HIS A 24 -7.63 -3.27 -10.08
CA HIS A 24 -8.89 -2.94 -10.74
C HIS A 24 -8.95 -1.60 -11.47
N GLY A 25 -8.02 -0.68 -11.23
CA GLY A 25 -8.18 0.73 -11.65
C GLY A 25 -7.12 1.27 -12.61
N ILE A 26 -5.86 0.84 -12.50
CA ILE A 26 -4.79 1.21 -13.44
C ILE A 26 -4.48 0.07 -14.41
N ASN A 27 -3.98 0.40 -15.60
CA ASN A 27 -3.72 -0.58 -16.64
C ASN A 27 -2.27 -1.07 -16.56
N ILE A 28 -2.07 -2.34 -16.20
CA ILE A 28 -0.75 -2.96 -16.12
C ILE A 28 -0.71 -4.15 -17.07
N GLU A 29 0.04 -4.04 -18.17
CA GLU A 29 0.11 -5.08 -19.21
C GLU A 29 0.68 -6.40 -18.67
N ASN A 30 1.70 -6.34 -17.80
CA ASN A 30 2.33 -7.52 -17.21
C ASN A 30 2.50 -7.36 -15.69
N ILE A 31 1.45 -7.69 -14.94
CA ILE A 31 1.40 -7.56 -13.48
C ILE A 31 2.58 -8.26 -12.78
N SER A 32 2.94 -9.47 -13.24
CA SER A 32 3.99 -10.27 -12.64
C SER A 32 5.37 -9.64 -12.85
N ALA A 33 5.64 -9.08 -14.03
CA ALA A 33 6.90 -8.40 -14.29
C ALA A 33 6.99 -7.04 -13.57
N THR A 34 5.90 -6.27 -13.54
CA THR A 34 5.87 -4.92 -12.97
C THR A 34 5.86 -4.93 -11.45
N ILE A 35 4.99 -5.74 -10.84
CA ILE A 35 4.81 -5.80 -9.38
C ILE A 35 5.70 -6.88 -8.76
N GLY A 36 6.07 -7.92 -9.50
CA GLY A 36 6.75 -9.09 -8.96
C GLY A 36 5.80 -10.11 -8.33
N ALA A 37 4.49 -10.01 -8.60
CA ALA A 37 3.45 -10.87 -8.03
C ALA A 37 2.22 -11.00 -8.95
N ASP A 38 1.40 -12.01 -8.69
CA ASP A 38 0.11 -12.16 -9.35
C ASP A 38 -1.01 -11.42 -8.59
N TYR A 39 -2.17 -11.25 -9.23
CA TYR A 39 -3.32 -10.59 -8.62
C TYR A 39 -3.78 -11.26 -7.32
N ASN A 40 -3.66 -12.59 -7.21
CA ASN A 40 -4.07 -13.32 -6.01
C ASN A 40 -3.21 -12.93 -4.79
N SER A 41 -1.89 -12.79 -4.99
CA SER A 41 -0.95 -12.37 -3.96
C SER A 41 -1.21 -10.93 -3.51
N ILE A 42 -1.47 -10.02 -4.48
CA ILE A 42 -1.80 -8.62 -4.20
C ILE A 42 -3.13 -8.54 -3.42
N TYR A 43 -4.12 -9.33 -3.83
CA TYR A 43 -5.42 -9.40 -3.17
C TYR A 43 -5.34 -10.02 -1.76
N ALA A 44 -4.49 -11.02 -1.57
CA ALA A 44 -4.22 -11.60 -0.25
C ALA A 44 -3.55 -10.57 0.69
N LEU A 45 -2.59 -9.80 0.18
CA LEU A 45 -1.96 -8.70 0.92
C LEU A 45 -2.99 -7.61 1.28
N MET A 46 -3.86 -7.25 0.34
CA MET A 46 -4.95 -6.29 0.60
C MET A 46 -5.86 -6.78 1.73
N LYS A 47 -6.33 -8.03 1.68
CA LYS A 47 -7.13 -8.63 2.77
C LYS A 47 -6.41 -8.62 4.11
N LYS A 48 -5.12 -8.92 4.12
CA LYS A 48 -4.29 -8.88 5.32
C LYS A 48 -4.25 -7.48 5.93
N ILE A 49 -4.08 -6.44 5.10
CA ILE A 49 -4.02 -5.04 5.57
C ILE A 49 -5.40 -4.56 6.04
N VAL A 50 -6.47 -4.90 5.31
CA VAL A 50 -7.87 -4.60 5.73
C VAL A 50 -8.19 -5.21 7.10
N ALA A 51 -7.61 -6.36 7.45
CA ALA A 51 -7.84 -6.97 8.77
C ALA A 51 -7.31 -6.13 9.95
N TYR A 52 -6.46 -5.12 9.70
CA TYR A 52 -6.01 -4.15 10.70
C TYR A 52 -6.93 -2.92 10.77
N GLU A 53 -8.00 -2.86 9.97
CA GLU A 53 -9.03 -1.85 10.11
C GLU A 53 -9.68 -1.97 11.49
N SER A 54 -9.41 -0.98 12.34
CA SER A 54 -10.05 -0.84 13.64
C SER A 54 -11.22 0.15 13.55
N SER A 55 -12.12 0.14 14.53
CA SER A 55 -13.13 1.21 14.63
C SER A 55 -12.47 2.58 14.90
N GLU A 56 -13.13 3.68 14.51
CA GLU A 56 -12.67 5.06 14.75
C GLU A 56 -12.26 5.33 16.21
N ALA A 57 -12.84 4.58 17.16
CA ALA A 57 -12.53 4.64 18.59
C ALA A 57 -11.05 4.32 18.91
N LEU A 58 -10.32 3.67 18.00
CA LEU A 58 -8.91 3.29 18.16
C LEU A 58 -7.97 4.14 17.27
N SER A 59 -8.45 5.24 16.70
CA SER A 59 -7.70 6.13 15.79
C SER A 59 -6.36 6.66 16.34
N ASN A 60 -6.19 6.72 17.67
CA ASN A 60 -4.96 7.17 18.31
C ASN A 60 -3.92 6.06 18.56
N ILE A 61 -4.25 4.80 18.27
CA ILE A 61 -3.35 3.67 18.51
C ILE A 61 -2.49 3.45 17.27
N PRO A 62 -1.15 3.41 17.39
CA PRO A 62 -0.28 3.05 16.27
C PRO A 62 -0.56 1.61 15.84
N ILE A 63 -0.77 1.41 14.54
CA ILE A 63 -0.99 0.10 13.94
C ILE A 63 0.36 -0.47 13.51
N SER A 64 0.62 -1.72 13.89
CA SER A 64 1.84 -2.44 13.52
C SER A 64 1.48 -3.60 12.59
N ILE A 65 1.85 -3.47 11.32
CA ILE A 65 1.57 -4.48 10.29
C ILE A 65 2.83 -5.33 10.11
N ASN A 66 2.71 -6.63 10.31
CA ASN A 66 3.79 -7.58 10.03
C ASN A 66 3.80 -7.89 8.54
N LEU A 67 4.90 -7.56 7.85
CA LEU A 67 5.10 -7.84 6.42
C LEU A 67 6.34 -8.70 6.25
N ASP A 68 6.27 -9.76 5.47
CA ASP A 68 7.49 -10.41 5.00
C ASP A 68 8.18 -9.59 3.90
N ASP A 69 9.43 -9.93 3.56
CA ASP A 69 10.22 -9.19 2.57
C ASP A 69 9.54 -9.15 1.19
N ASN A 70 8.78 -10.20 0.84
CA ASN A 70 8.07 -10.27 -0.43
C ASN A 70 6.81 -9.39 -0.42
N GLU A 71 6.02 -9.43 0.65
CA GLU A 71 4.87 -8.56 0.86
C GLU A 71 5.27 -7.09 0.86
N LEU A 72 6.38 -6.74 1.54
CA LEU A 72 6.92 -5.39 1.54
C LEU A 72 7.33 -4.96 0.13
N LYS A 73 7.99 -5.84 -0.62
CA LYS A 73 8.37 -5.58 -2.02
C LYS A 73 7.15 -5.35 -2.91
N ILE A 74 6.15 -6.22 -2.82
CA ILE A 74 4.89 -6.09 -3.57
C ILE A 74 4.25 -4.74 -3.26
N LEU A 75 4.12 -4.40 -1.98
CA LEU A 75 3.49 -3.16 -1.55
C LEU A 75 4.20 -1.94 -2.14
N LYS A 76 5.53 -1.85 -2.00
CA LYS A 76 6.31 -0.75 -2.57
C LYS A 76 6.15 -0.65 -4.10
N ASN A 77 6.15 -1.79 -4.80
CA ASN A 77 5.96 -1.80 -6.25
C ASN A 77 4.56 -1.31 -6.65
N CYS A 78 3.52 -1.68 -5.91
CA CYS A 78 2.18 -1.16 -6.11
C CYS A 78 2.13 0.37 -5.93
N PHE A 79 2.74 0.89 -4.85
CA PHE A 79 2.85 2.35 -4.61
C PHE A 79 3.57 3.07 -5.75
N ASN A 80 4.70 2.53 -6.20
CA ASN A 80 5.46 3.10 -7.31
C ASN A 80 4.67 3.11 -8.61
N GLU A 81 3.93 2.04 -8.90
CA GLU A 81 3.17 1.93 -10.14
C GLU A 81 1.96 2.86 -10.17
N VAL A 82 1.24 2.95 -9.05
CA VAL A 82 0.12 3.90 -8.89
C VAL A 82 0.60 5.35 -9.06
N GLN A 83 1.73 5.73 -8.48
CA GLN A 83 2.33 7.06 -8.65
C GLN A 83 2.74 7.39 -10.09
N LYS A 84 3.11 6.41 -10.90
CA LYS A 84 3.44 6.64 -12.30
C LYS A 84 2.20 6.82 -13.18
N GLN A 85 1.10 6.15 -12.85
CA GLN A 85 -0.06 6.05 -13.74
C GLN A 85 -1.20 7.01 -13.41
N ILE A 86 -1.40 7.36 -12.13
CA ILE A 86 -2.46 8.26 -11.70
C ILE A 86 -1.97 9.71 -11.80
N GLN A 87 -2.80 10.61 -12.33
CA GLN A 87 -2.44 12.03 -12.38
C GLN A 87 -2.61 12.67 -10.99
N GLU A 88 -1.79 13.66 -10.66
CA GLU A 88 -1.77 14.29 -9.32
C GLU A 88 -3.16 14.77 -8.85
N TRP A 89 -3.97 15.33 -9.75
CA TRP A 89 -5.31 15.82 -9.42
C TRP A 89 -6.33 14.71 -9.13
N GLU A 90 -6.07 13.47 -9.58
CA GLU A 90 -6.94 12.31 -9.34
C GLU A 90 -6.63 11.61 -8.00
N PHE A 91 -5.43 11.81 -7.45
CA PHE A 91 -4.93 11.09 -6.28
C PHE A 91 -5.86 11.22 -5.06
N SER A 92 -6.28 12.44 -4.74
CA SER A 92 -7.16 12.69 -3.59
C SER A 92 -8.49 11.95 -3.71
N THR A 93 -9.01 11.79 -4.92
CA THR A 93 -10.29 11.14 -5.17
C THR A 93 -10.16 9.62 -5.20
N ARG A 94 -9.11 9.09 -5.84
CA ARG A 94 -8.90 7.65 -6.03
C ARG A 94 -8.28 6.97 -4.81
N ILE A 95 -7.33 7.64 -4.16
CA ILE A 95 -6.57 7.08 -3.03
C ILE A 95 -7.10 7.61 -1.68
N GLY A 96 -7.72 8.79 -1.66
CA GLY A 96 -8.23 9.43 -0.43
C GLY A 96 -7.23 10.36 0.25
N VAL A 97 -6.02 10.51 -0.31
CA VAL A 97 -4.96 11.39 0.17
C VAL A 97 -4.18 11.98 -1.01
N SER A 98 -3.33 12.97 -0.76
CA SER A 98 -2.47 13.54 -1.80
C SER A 98 -1.38 12.55 -2.26
N ALA A 99 -0.86 12.74 -3.47
CA ALA A 99 0.31 11.97 -3.95
C ALA A 99 1.51 12.10 -2.99
N HIS A 100 1.72 13.28 -2.42
CA HIS A 100 2.77 13.53 -1.44
C HIS A 100 2.60 12.73 -0.13
N ASP A 101 1.37 12.50 0.33
CA ASP A 101 1.14 11.68 1.52
C ASP A 101 1.36 10.18 1.24
N VAL A 102 1.05 9.73 0.02
CA VAL A 102 1.40 8.39 -0.47
C VAL A 102 2.92 8.20 -0.52
N GLU A 103 3.66 9.21 -0.99
CA GLU A 103 5.13 9.21 -1.00
C GLU A 103 5.72 9.05 0.41
N LYS A 104 5.19 9.77 1.42
CA LYS A 104 5.62 9.60 2.82
C LYS A 104 5.36 8.20 3.38
N ILE A 105 4.30 7.53 2.93
CA ILE A 105 4.02 6.13 3.30
C ILE A 105 5.10 5.23 2.67
N LEU A 106 5.39 5.42 1.38
CA LEU A 106 6.41 4.67 0.65
C LEU A 106 7.82 4.86 1.24
N ASP A 107 8.19 6.07 1.65
CA ASP A 107 9.49 6.36 2.27
C ASP A 107 9.68 5.58 3.57
N ARG A 108 8.64 5.52 4.42
CA ARG A 108 8.68 4.72 5.65
C ARG A 108 8.80 3.23 5.37
N MET A 109 8.17 2.72 4.31
CA MET A 109 8.33 1.33 3.89
C MET A 109 9.75 1.04 3.38
N THR A 110 10.33 1.97 2.62
CA THR A 110 11.69 1.85 2.07
C THR A 110 12.74 1.90 3.17
N ALA A 111 12.52 2.66 4.23
CA ALA A 111 13.40 2.69 5.40
C ALA A 111 13.53 1.32 6.09
N LEU A 112 12.54 0.42 5.95
CA LEU A 112 12.59 -0.94 6.52
C LEU A 112 13.56 -1.88 5.79
N ASP A 113 13.99 -1.55 4.57
CA ASP A 113 15.00 -2.35 3.83
C ASP A 113 16.41 -2.18 4.41
N ASN A 114 16.67 -1.05 5.08
CA ASN A 114 17.99 -0.66 5.57
C ASN A 114 18.28 -1.14 7.01
N ILE A 115 17.35 -1.91 7.60
CA ILE A 115 17.39 -2.43 8.97
C ILE A 115 17.43 -3.96 8.90
#